data_AF-A0A1E3QJ92-F1
#
_entry.id   AF-A0A1E3QJ92-F1
#
_cell.length_a   1.000
_cell.length_b   1.000
_cell.length_c   1.000
_cell.angle_alpha   90.00
_cell.angle_beta   90.00
_cell.angle_gamma   90.00
#
_symmetry.space_group_name_H-M   'P 1'
#
loop_
_entity.id
_entity.type
_entity.pdbx_description
1 polymer ?
#
loop_
_entity_poly.entity_id
_entity_poly.type
_entity_poly.pdbx_seq_one_letter_code
_entity_poly.pdbx_strand_id
1 'polypeptide(L)'
;MKPVAGTDEWHKIRRDNHKEVERRRRENINLGIREISGLLPFHDNNKAAILQRAVEYIKRLKENENNNIEKWTLEKLLTDQAVAELSHSNEKLKKELEKAYKELEHWKRACHQQNEEKK
;
A
#
# COMPACT_ATOMS: atom_id res chain seq x y z
N MET A 1 23.55 -29.82 -43.47
CA MET A 1 24.38 -30.91 -42.89
C MET A 1 25.06 -30.38 -41.63
N LYS A 2 25.09 -31.15 -40.52
CA LYS A 2 25.91 -30.79 -39.36
C LYS A 2 27.39 -31.05 -39.74
N PRO A 3 28.31 -30.09 -39.54
CA PRO A 3 29.72 -30.26 -39.91
C PRO A 3 30.34 -31.43 -39.15
N VAL A 4 31.25 -32.16 -39.78
CA VAL A 4 31.94 -33.32 -39.19
C VAL A 4 32.79 -32.86 -38.00
N ALA A 5 32.65 -33.52 -36.85
CA ALA A 5 33.36 -33.16 -35.62
C ALA A 5 34.88 -33.18 -35.84
N GLY A 6 35.58 -32.12 -35.39
CA GLY A 6 37.04 -31.98 -35.54
C GLY A 6 37.50 -31.30 -36.84
N THR A 7 36.59 -30.95 -37.75
CA THR A 7 36.93 -30.14 -38.93
C THR A 7 37.04 -28.65 -38.58
N ASP A 8 37.80 -27.90 -39.36
CA ASP A 8 37.92 -26.43 -39.19
C ASP A 8 36.57 -25.72 -39.26
N GLU A 9 35.64 -26.21 -40.09
CA GLU A 9 34.27 -25.71 -40.18
C GLU A 9 33.47 -25.96 -38.89
N TRP A 10 33.61 -27.14 -38.28
CA TRP A 10 33.00 -27.46 -36.99
C TRP A 10 33.55 -26.56 -35.87
N HIS A 11 34.86 -26.32 -35.86
CA HIS A 11 35.49 -25.39 -34.91
C HIS A 11 35.06 -23.94 -35.12
N LYS A 12 34.91 -23.49 -36.37
CA LYS A 12 34.40 -22.15 -36.73
C LYS A 12 32.96 -21.96 -36.26
N ILE A 13 32.07 -22.89 -36.60
CA ILE A 13 30.64 -22.85 -36.19
C ILE A 13 30.50 -22.83 -34.67
N ARG A 14 31.29 -23.62 -33.93
CA ARG A 14 31.29 -23.56 -32.46
C ARG A 14 31.71 -22.21 -31.91
N ARG A 15 32.78 -21.61 -32.45
CA ARG A 15 33.24 -20.28 -32.02
C ARG A 15 32.19 -19.21 -32.31
N ASP A 16 31.59 -19.24 -33.48
CA ASP A 16 30.58 -18.25 -33.88
C ASP A 16 29.29 -18.41 -33.07
N ASN A 17 28.85 -19.65 -32.80
CA ASN A 17 27.75 -19.91 -31.88
C ASN A 17 28.05 -19.41 -30.46
N HIS A 18 29.27 -19.63 -29.95
CA HIS A 18 29.67 -19.13 -28.63
C HIS A 18 29.65 -17.59 -28.58
N LYS A 19 30.10 -16.92 -29.63
CA LYS A 19 30.03 -15.45 -29.75
C LYS A 19 28.58 -14.96 -29.78
N GLU A 20 27.70 -15.65 -30.52
CA GLU A 20 26.29 -15.30 -30.62
C GLU A 20 25.57 -15.47 -29.28
N VAL A 21 25.84 -16.56 -28.54
CA VAL A 21 25.31 -16.77 -27.19
C VAL A 21 25.73 -15.64 -26.25
N GLU A 22 27.02 -15.26 -26.29
CA GLU A 22 27.55 -14.15 -25.49
C GLU A 22 26.90 -12.81 -25.86
N ARG A 23 26.71 -12.54 -27.16
CA ARG A 23 26.05 -11.33 -27.66
C ARG A 23 24.61 -11.23 -27.12
N ARG A 24 23.83 -12.30 -27.25
CA ARG A 24 22.45 -12.37 -26.73
C ARG A 24 22.40 -12.16 -25.21
N ARG A 25 23.35 -12.73 -24.46
CA ARG A 25 23.42 -12.50 -23.01
C ARG A 25 23.63 -11.01 -22.70
N ARG A 26 24.56 -10.35 -23.40
CA ARG A 26 24.83 -8.91 -23.21
C ARG A 26 23.64 -8.05 -23.58
N GLU A 27 22.92 -8.40 -24.64
CA GLU A 27 21.72 -7.68 -25.06
C GLU A 27 20.59 -7.79 -24.04
N ASN A 28 20.36 -8.98 -23.50
CA ASN A 28 19.37 -9.19 -22.44
C ASN A 28 19.72 -8.39 -21.17
N ILE A 29 21.00 -8.39 -20.77
CA ILE A 29 21.46 -7.57 -19.63
C ILE A 29 21.23 -6.08 -19.91
N ASN A 30 21.55 -5.60 -21.11
CA ASN A 30 21.37 -4.20 -21.48
C ASN A 30 19.89 -3.80 -21.58
N LEU A 31 19.01 -4.74 -21.92
CA LEU A 31 17.57 -4.53 -21.89
C LEU A 31 17.10 -4.36 -20.44
N GLY A 32 17.48 -5.26 -19.55
CA GLY A 32 17.13 -5.17 -18.12
C GLY A 32 17.62 -3.88 -17.45
N ILE A 33 18.85 -3.43 -17.76
CA ILE A 33 19.35 -2.14 -17.24
C ILE A 33 18.52 -0.95 -17.73
N ARG A 34 18.05 -0.98 -18.99
CA ARG A 34 17.20 0.09 -19.55
C ARG A 34 15.80 0.08 -18.92
N GLU A 35 15.23 -1.09 -18.70
CA GLU A 35 13.94 -1.23 -17.99
C GLU A 35 14.04 -0.68 -16.57
N ILE A 36 15.11 -1.02 -15.84
CA ILE A 36 15.36 -0.45 -14.50
C ILE A 36 15.43 1.07 -14.58
N SER A 37 16.18 1.64 -15.53
CA SER A 37 16.30 3.09 -15.72
C SER A 37 14.94 3.77 -15.91
N GLY A 38 14.03 3.14 -16.66
CA GLY A 38 12.68 3.66 -16.91
C GLY A 38 11.77 3.70 -15.67
N LEU A 39 12.06 2.89 -14.64
CA LEU A 39 11.34 2.88 -13.37
C LEU A 39 11.91 3.88 -12.35
N LEU A 40 13.11 4.42 -12.60
CA LEU A 40 13.72 5.40 -11.72
C LEU A 40 13.15 6.79 -11.99
N PRO A 41 13.04 7.64 -10.94
CA PRO A 41 12.56 9.02 -11.10
C PRO A 41 13.52 9.91 -11.91
N PHE A 42 14.73 9.45 -12.18
CA PHE A 42 15.74 10.18 -12.96
C PHE A 42 16.35 9.26 -14.00
N HIS A 43 16.51 9.79 -15.22
CA HIS A 43 17.16 9.09 -16.29
C HIS A 43 18.68 9.31 -16.23
N ASP A 44 19.46 8.23 -16.36
CA ASP A 44 20.91 8.26 -16.47
C ASP A 44 21.33 7.38 -17.67
N ASN A 45 22.46 7.70 -18.29
CA ASN A 45 23.01 6.95 -19.43
C ASN A 45 24.16 6.03 -19.01
N ASN A 46 24.66 6.18 -17.77
CA ASN A 46 25.72 5.34 -17.23
C ASN A 46 25.14 4.11 -16.51
N LYS A 47 25.47 2.91 -17.02
CA LYS A 47 25.01 1.62 -16.45
C LYS A 47 25.33 1.47 -14.96
N ALA A 48 26.51 1.88 -14.52
CA ALA A 48 26.90 1.76 -13.11
C ALA A 48 26.05 2.69 -12.22
N ALA A 49 25.81 3.91 -12.69
CA ALA A 49 24.98 4.89 -11.99
C ALA A 49 23.51 4.44 -11.91
N ILE A 50 22.96 3.88 -13.01
CA ILE A 50 21.60 3.32 -13.02
C ILE A 50 21.46 2.25 -11.94
N LEU A 51 22.41 1.30 -11.87
CA LEU A 51 22.37 0.22 -10.89
C LEU A 51 22.47 0.75 -9.45
N GLN A 52 23.37 1.70 -9.20
CA GLN A 52 23.53 2.31 -7.87
C GLN A 52 22.25 3.06 -7.45
N ARG A 53 21.71 3.91 -8.32
CA ARG A 53 20.48 4.66 -8.06
C ARG A 53 19.28 3.73 -7.88
N ALA A 54 19.23 2.61 -8.59
CA ALA A 54 18.19 1.61 -8.38
C ALA A 54 18.23 1.01 -6.99
N VAL A 55 19.43 0.65 -6.49
CA VAL A 55 19.60 0.15 -5.13
C VAL A 55 19.17 1.18 -4.09
N GLU A 56 19.60 2.43 -4.24
CA GLU A 56 19.20 3.53 -3.36
C GLU A 56 17.70 3.78 -3.39
N TYR A 57 17.09 3.76 -4.59
CA TYR A 57 15.67 3.97 -4.74
C TYR A 57 14.83 2.84 -4.14
N ILE A 58 15.24 1.58 -4.30
CA ILE A 58 14.59 0.43 -3.66
C ILE A 58 14.65 0.56 -2.13
N LYS A 59 15.80 0.94 -1.57
CA LYS A 59 15.93 1.17 -0.12
C LYS A 59 14.97 2.27 0.36
N ARG A 60 14.92 3.39 -0.36
CA ARG A 60 14.02 4.50 -0.05
C ARG A 60 12.54 4.10 -0.16
N LEU A 61 12.17 3.32 -1.19
CA LEU A 61 10.80 2.83 -1.34
C LEU A 61 10.40 1.95 -0.16
N LYS A 62 11.29 1.06 0.29
CA LYS A 62 11.05 0.19 1.45
C LYS A 62 10.90 1.00 2.75
N GLU A 63 11.73 2.00 2.95
CA GLU A 63 11.62 2.92 4.10
C GLU A 63 10.31 3.72 4.05
N ASN A 64 9.95 4.24 2.89
CA ASN A 64 8.70 4.98 2.70
C ASN A 64 7.46 4.11 2.90
N GLU A 65 7.50 2.86 2.45
CA GLU A 65 6.46 1.87 2.71
C GLU A 65 6.29 1.64 4.21
N ASN A 66 7.39 1.43 4.95
CA ASN A 66 7.35 1.26 6.40
C ASN A 66 6.76 2.50 7.10
N ASN A 67 7.22 3.70 6.74
CA ASN A 67 6.70 4.96 7.31
C ASN A 67 5.21 5.15 7.00
N ASN A 68 4.75 4.78 5.81
CA ASN A 68 3.34 4.85 5.45
C ASN A 68 2.49 3.87 6.26
N ILE A 69 2.99 2.66 6.49
CA ILE A 69 2.31 1.66 7.35
C ILE A 69 2.20 2.18 8.78
N GLU A 70 3.28 2.73 9.33
CA GLU A 70 3.29 3.30 10.68
C GLU A 70 2.31 4.46 10.81
N LYS A 71 2.35 5.41 9.87
CA LYS A 71 1.43 6.55 9.83
C LYS A 71 -0.03 6.09 9.74
N TRP A 72 -0.33 5.18 8.81
CA TRP A 72 -1.68 4.65 8.65
C TRP A 72 -2.16 3.91 9.90
N THR A 73 -1.29 3.14 10.54
CA THR A 73 -1.62 2.43 11.78
C THR A 73 -1.96 3.40 12.91
N LEU A 74 -1.18 4.48 13.04
CA LEU A 74 -1.43 5.53 14.02
C LEU A 74 -2.76 6.25 13.75
N GLU A 75 -3.00 6.67 12.51
CA GLU A 75 -4.24 7.34 12.10
C GLU A 75 -5.46 6.46 12.33
N LYS A 76 -5.35 5.16 12.02
CA LYS A 76 -6.40 4.18 12.28
C LYS A 76 -6.68 4.05 13.78
N LEU A 77 -5.65 3.89 14.61
CA LEU A 77 -5.82 3.76 16.07
C LEU A 77 -6.50 4.99 16.67
N LEU A 78 -6.09 6.19 16.25
CA LEU A 78 -6.70 7.45 16.71
C LEU A 78 -8.17 7.56 16.28
N THR A 79 -8.47 7.15 15.04
CA THR A 79 -9.84 7.16 14.53
C THR A 79 -10.71 6.15 15.28
N ASP A 80 -10.21 4.94 15.50
CA ASP A 80 -10.93 3.89 16.24
C ASP A 80 -11.22 4.35 17.69
N GLN A 81 -10.26 5.01 18.34
CA GLN A 81 -10.44 5.61 19.66
C GLN A 81 -11.52 6.70 19.66
N ALA A 82 -11.47 7.62 18.70
CA ALA A 82 -12.47 8.68 18.58
C ALA A 82 -13.88 8.13 18.29
N VAL A 83 -13.98 7.08 17.46
CA VAL A 83 -15.24 6.38 17.19
C VAL A 83 -15.79 5.71 18.46
N ALA A 84 -14.94 5.08 19.27
CA ALA A 84 -15.34 4.47 20.54
C ALA A 84 -15.87 5.52 21.53
N GLU A 85 -15.19 6.66 21.65
CA GLU A 85 -15.59 7.77 22.52
C GLU A 85 -16.93 8.39 22.08
N LEU A 86 -17.09 8.66 20.78
CA LEU A 86 -18.34 9.16 20.23
C LEU A 86 -19.49 8.16 20.42
N SER A 87 -19.22 6.87 20.23
CA SER A 87 -20.22 5.82 20.44
C SER A 87 -20.67 5.75 21.90
N HIS A 88 -19.73 5.83 22.84
CA HIS A 88 -20.03 5.85 24.27
C HIS A 88 -20.85 7.09 24.67
N SER A 89 -20.45 8.27 24.19
CA SER A 89 -21.17 9.52 24.44
C SER A 89 -22.60 9.47 23.88
N ASN A 90 -22.77 8.94 22.67
CA ASN A 90 -24.09 8.78 22.05
C ASN A 90 -24.98 7.82 22.84
N GLU A 91 -24.46 6.70 23.33
CA GLU A 91 -25.21 5.77 24.17
C GLU A 91 -25.65 6.43 25.48
N LYS A 92 -24.78 7.22 26.11
CA LYS A 92 -25.11 7.97 27.33
C LYS A 92 -26.23 8.97 27.08
N LEU A 93 -26.12 9.77 26.01
CA LEU A 93 -27.14 10.75 25.63
C LEU A 93 -28.49 10.09 25.33
N LYS A 94 -28.50 8.92 24.64
CA LYS A 94 -29.72 8.15 24.42
C LYS A 94 -30.40 7.72 25.72
N LYS A 95 -29.62 7.26 26.71
CA LYS A 95 -30.15 6.87 28.03
C LYS A 95 -30.71 8.07 28.79
N GLU A 96 -30.04 9.22 28.75
CA GLU A 96 -30.52 10.45 29.40
C GLU A 96 -31.81 10.97 28.74
N LEU A 97 -31.86 10.94 27.40
CA LEU A 97 -33.04 11.30 26.64
C LEU A 97 -34.24 10.40 26.97
N GLU A 98 -34.03 9.08 27.07
CA GLU A 98 -35.08 8.13 27.46
C GLU A 98 -35.62 8.42 28.87
N LYS A 99 -34.75 8.71 29.83
CA LYS A 99 -35.15 9.09 31.20
C LYS A 99 -35.98 10.37 31.20
N ALA A 100 -35.51 11.41 30.52
CA ALA A 100 -36.22 12.68 30.41
C ALA A 100 -37.61 12.52 29.77
N TYR A 101 -37.74 11.68 28.73
CA TYR A 101 -39.04 11.39 28.12
C TYR A 101 -39.99 10.68 29.08
N LYS A 102 -39.51 9.70 29.87
CA LYS A 102 -40.33 9.01 30.89
C LYS A 102 -40.81 9.97 31.98
N GLU A 103 -39.94 10.84 32.47
CA GLU A 103 -40.30 11.85 33.47
C GLU A 103 -41.35 12.83 32.91
N LEU A 104 -41.14 13.32 31.69
CA LEU A 104 -42.07 14.22 31.02
C LEU A 104 -43.44 13.57 30.82
N GLU A 105 -43.49 12.29 30.49
CA GLU A 105 -44.74 11.54 30.38
C GLU A 105 -45.43 11.35 31.75
N HIS A 106 -44.66 11.04 32.80
CA HIS A 106 -45.18 10.94 34.16
C HIS A 106 -45.83 12.26 34.62
N TRP A 107 -45.11 13.38 34.47
CA TRP A 107 -45.63 14.71 34.84
C TRP A 107 -46.86 15.10 34.01
N LYS A 108 -46.88 14.81 32.71
CA LYS A 108 -48.07 15.03 31.87
C LYS A 108 -49.29 14.28 32.40
N ARG A 109 -49.14 13.01 32.78
CA ARG A 109 -50.24 12.21 33.35
C ARG A 109 -50.70 12.75 34.71
N ALA A 110 -49.77 13.10 35.59
CA ALA A 110 -50.08 13.67 36.90
C ALA A 110 -50.85 15.00 36.79
N CYS A 111 -50.43 15.90 35.90
CA CYS A 111 -51.14 17.14 35.63
C CYS A 111 -52.55 16.89 35.06
N HIS A 112 -52.70 15.91 34.15
CA HIS A 112 -54.01 15.56 33.61
C HIS A 112 -54.96 15.05 34.70
N GLN A 113 -54.50 14.17 35.59
CA GLN A 113 -55.29 13.64 36.71
C GLN A 113 -55.73 14.74 37.67
N GLN A 114 -54.82 15.63 38.08
CA GLN A 114 -55.19 16.76 38.94
C GLN A 114 -56.21 17.71 38.31
N ASN A 115 -56.20 17.84 36.99
CA ASN A 115 -57.14 18.71 36.28
C ASN A 115 -58.54 18.08 36.18
N GLU A 116 -58.64 16.75 36.20
CA GLU A 116 -59.90 16.02 36.25
C GLU A 116 -60.51 16.02 37.65
N GLU A 117 -59.70 15.87 38.71
CA GLU A 117 -60.15 15.91 40.11
C GLU A 117 -60.68 17.29 40.56
N LYS A 118 -60.35 18.35 39.83
CA LYS A 118 -60.78 19.74 40.11
C LYS A 118 -62.06 20.15 39.36
N LYS A 119 -62.62 19.29 38.52
CA LYS A 119 -63.91 19.50 37.83
C LYS A 119 -65.06 18.86 38.59
#